data_AF-A0A7X9BCJ0-F1
#
_entry.id   AF-A0A7X9BCJ0-F1
#
_cell.length_a   1.000
_cell.length_b   1.000
_cell.length_c   1.000
_cell.angle_alpha   90.00
_cell.angle_beta   90.00
_cell.angle_gamma   90.00
#
_symmetry.space_group_name_H-M   'P 1'
#
loop_
_entity.id
_entity.type
_entity.pdbx_description
1 polymer ?
#
loop_
_entity_poly.entity_id
_entity_poly.type
_entity_poly.pdbx_seq_one_letter_code
_entity_poly.pdbx_strand_id
1 'polypeptide(L)'
;MNVQISSSIFKRVVLAIIAFVIGVAIYWLFDNDFLSKSNLVCTITRNYLSDGLWVISFFFIAINFSKNITKRYILLTSIFVLCIGVIFEIMQLTNIANGTFDFLDILVYFIAILIACLVEKKYMEVENEKI
;
A
#
# COMPACT_ATOMS: atom_id res chain seq x y z
N MET A 1 -17.70 5.62 -26.55
CA MET A 1 -17.67 6.46 -25.33
C MET A 1 -16.22 6.52 -24.88
N ASN A 2 -15.47 7.56 -25.27
CA ASN A 2 -14.05 7.68 -24.94
C ASN A 2 -13.93 8.05 -23.45
N VAL A 3 -13.47 7.11 -22.63
CA VAL A 3 -13.11 7.38 -21.23
C VAL A 3 -11.80 8.17 -21.27
N GLN A 4 -11.91 9.49 -21.23
CA GLN A 4 -10.76 10.36 -21.05
C GLN A 4 -10.29 10.16 -19.59
N ILE A 5 -9.31 9.28 -19.39
CA ILE A 5 -8.72 9.03 -18.07
C ILE A 5 -8.08 10.34 -17.60
N SER A 6 -8.54 10.89 -16.48
CA SER A 6 -7.89 12.04 -15.86
C SER A 6 -6.42 11.71 -15.58
N SER A 7 -5.52 12.66 -15.83
CA SER A 7 -4.07 12.50 -15.62
C SER A 7 -3.73 12.01 -14.20
N SER A 8 -4.53 12.35 -13.19
CA SER A 8 -4.35 11.86 -11.81
C SER A 8 -4.70 10.39 -11.63
N ILE A 9 -5.81 9.92 -12.21
CA ILE A 9 -6.21 8.51 -12.16
C ILE A 9 -5.10 7.65 -12.78
N PHE A 10 -4.58 8.06 -13.94
CA PHE A 10 -3.47 7.37 -14.59
C PHE A 10 -2.23 7.30 -13.68
N LYS A 11 -1.83 8.43 -13.06
CA LYS A 11 -0.69 8.46 -12.12
C LYS A 11 -0.88 7.54 -10.92
N ARG A 12 -2.07 7.53 -10.31
CA ARG A 12 -2.40 6.64 -9.17
C ARG A 12 -2.30 5.17 -9.56
N VAL A 13 -2.85 4.80 -10.72
CA VAL A 13 -2.79 3.41 -11.22
C VAL A 13 -1.35 3.00 -11.52
N VAL A 14 -0.56 3.85 -12.18
CA VAL A 14 0.86 3.59 -12.44
C VAL A 14 1.63 3.41 -11.13
N LEU A 15 1.41 4.29 -10.15
CA LEU A 15 2.07 4.20 -8.85
C LEU A 15 1.67 2.91 -8.11
N ALA A 16 0.40 2.52 -8.17
CA ALA A 16 -0.08 1.28 -7.57
C ALA A 16 0.57 0.05 -8.21
N ILE A 17 0.68 0.01 -9.54
CA ILE A 17 1.33 -1.09 -10.27
C ILE A 17 2.81 -1.14 -9.92
N ILE A 18 3.51 -0.01 -9.94
CA ILE A 18 4.93 0.07 -9.61
C ILE A 18 5.18 -0.44 -8.18
N ALA A 19 4.41 0.06 -7.20
CA ALA A 19 4.55 -0.36 -5.81
C ALA A 19 4.31 -1.87 -5.66
N PHE A 20 3.27 -2.41 -6.30
CA PHE A 20 2.98 -3.85 -6.28
C PHE A 20 4.11 -4.68 -6.88
N VAL A 21 4.58 -4.32 -8.09
CA VAL A 21 5.63 -5.05 -8.80
C VAL A 21 6.95 -5.00 -8.03
N ILE A 22 7.31 -3.85 -7.44
CA ILE A 22 8.51 -3.74 -6.60
C ILE A 22 8.35 -4.62 -5.35
N GLY A 23 7.20 -4.61 -4.67
CA GLY A 23 6.96 -5.46 -3.50
C GLY A 23 7.08 -6.95 -3.84
N VAL A 24 6.49 -7.39 -4.95
CA VAL A 24 6.63 -8.77 -5.43
C VAL A 24 8.09 -9.10 -5.77
N ALA A 25 8.79 -8.20 -6.45
CA ALA A 25 10.19 -8.40 -6.81
C ALA A 25 11.09 -8.51 -5.57
N ILE A 26 10.91 -7.65 -4.56
CA ILE A 26 11.61 -7.75 -3.28
C ILE A 26 11.32 -9.10 -2.64
N TYR A 27 10.04 -9.47 -2.52
CA TYR A 27 9.65 -10.72 -1.89
C TYR A 27 10.34 -11.93 -2.56
N TRP A 28 10.34 -11.99 -3.89
CA TRP A 28 11.00 -13.07 -4.66
C TRP A 28 12.54 -13.03 -4.60
N LEU A 29 13.15 -11.86 -4.70
CA LEU A 29 14.62 -11.72 -4.67
C LEU A 29 15.20 -12.22 -3.34
N PHE A 30 14.50 -11.94 -2.24
CA PHE A 30 14.90 -12.32 -0.88
C PHE A 30 14.26 -13.63 -0.39
N ASP A 31 13.57 -14.38 -1.28
CA ASP A 31 13.03 -15.71 -0.94
C ASP A 31 14.10 -16.81 -0.95
N ASN A 32 15.24 -16.56 -1.60
CA ASN A 32 16.34 -17.51 -1.62
C ASN A 32 17.00 -17.63 -0.22
N ASP A 33 16.82 -18.80 0.38
CA ASP A 33 17.07 -19.20 1.78
C ASP A 33 18.48 -18.88 2.34
N PHE A 34 19.46 -18.55 1.50
CA PHE A 34 20.85 -18.35 1.89
C PHE A 34 21.19 -16.91 2.35
N LEU A 35 20.49 -15.89 1.82
CA LEU A 35 20.76 -14.47 2.14
C LEU A 35 19.81 -13.90 3.21
N SER A 36 18.60 -14.43 3.34
CA SER A 36 17.56 -13.86 4.21
C SER A 36 17.73 -14.23 5.69
N LYS A 37 18.20 -15.45 6.01
CA LYS A 37 18.30 -15.91 7.41
C LYS A 37 19.48 -15.32 8.20
N SER A 38 20.51 -14.80 7.53
CA SER A 38 21.75 -14.33 8.20
C SER A 38 21.86 -12.80 8.32
N ASN A 39 21.04 -12.05 7.58
CA ASN A 39 21.16 -10.59 7.51
C ASN A 39 19.84 -9.89 7.85
N LEU A 40 19.81 -9.23 9.02
CA LEU A 40 18.66 -8.46 9.52
C LEU A 40 18.09 -7.49 8.47
N VAL A 41 18.94 -6.87 7.65
CA VAL A 41 18.53 -5.93 6.61
C VAL A 41 17.70 -6.61 5.53
N CYS A 42 18.06 -7.85 5.16
CA CYS A 42 17.32 -8.62 4.17
C CYS A 42 15.94 -9.02 4.70
N THR A 43 15.84 -9.42 5.98
CA THR A 43 14.56 -9.74 6.62
C THR A 43 13.64 -8.53 6.71
N ILE A 44 14.17 -7.39 7.16
CA ILE A 44 13.39 -6.14 7.28
C ILE A 44 12.91 -5.68 5.91
N THR A 45 13.78 -5.73 4.90
CA THR A 45 13.44 -5.32 3.53
C THR A 45 12.40 -6.28 2.94
N ARG A 46 12.58 -7.59 3.11
CA ARG A 46 11.65 -8.59 2.56
C ARG A 46 10.25 -8.45 3.15
N ASN A 47 10.13 -8.39 4.47
CA ASN A 47 8.84 -8.45 5.14
C ASN A 47 8.19 -7.05 5.14
N TYR A 48 8.81 -6.10 5.85
CA TYR A 48 8.18 -4.81 6.12
C TYR A 48 8.12 -3.88 4.90
N LEU A 49 9.17 -3.83 4.06
CA LEU A 49 9.11 -2.93 2.89
C LEU A 49 8.13 -3.44 1.84
N SER A 50 8.09 -4.75 1.57
CA SER A 50 7.13 -5.34 0.63
C SER A 50 5.69 -5.10 1.08
N ASP A 51 5.41 -5.31 2.36
CA ASP A 51 4.09 -5.11 2.95
C ASP A 51 3.64 -3.65 2.87
N GLY A 52 4.54 -2.71 3.19
CA GLY A 52 4.28 -1.28 3.03
C GLY A 52 3.97 -0.89 1.58
N LEU A 53 4.70 -1.46 0.61
CA LEU A 53 4.46 -1.23 -0.81
C LEU A 53 3.12 -1.80 -1.28
N TRP A 54 2.71 -2.97 -0.78
CA TRP A 54 1.41 -3.55 -1.08
C TRP A 54 0.26 -2.73 -0.50
N VAL A 55 0.41 -2.20 0.72
CA VAL A 55 -0.55 -1.26 1.32
C VAL A 55 -0.69 0.02 0.49
N ILE A 56 0.42 0.61 0.05
CA ILE A 56 0.41 1.78 -0.84
C ILE A 56 -0.31 1.46 -2.15
N SER A 57 -0.01 0.31 -2.75
CA SER A 57 -0.68 -0.14 -3.97
C SER A 57 -2.19 -0.26 -3.76
N PHE A 58 -2.60 -0.96 -2.71
CA PHE A 58 -4.01 -1.17 -2.41
C PHE A 58 -4.75 0.13 -2.12
N PHE A 59 -4.14 1.07 -1.39
CA PHE A 59 -4.70 2.40 -1.16
C PHE A 59 -4.97 3.14 -2.48
N PHE A 60 -4.00 3.18 -3.38
CA PHE A 60 -4.16 3.89 -4.66
C PHE A 60 -5.13 3.20 -5.62
N ILE A 61 -5.30 1.87 -5.54
CA ILE A 61 -6.40 1.21 -6.26
C ILE A 61 -7.73 1.58 -5.63
N ALA A 62 -7.86 1.46 -4.30
CA ALA A 62 -9.10 1.67 -3.57
C ALA A 62 -9.64 3.10 -3.75
N ILE A 63 -8.77 4.11 -3.75
CA ILE A 63 -9.21 5.51 -3.88
C ILE A 63 -9.82 5.85 -5.25
N ASN A 64 -9.50 5.08 -6.29
CA ASN A 64 -10.04 5.30 -7.63
C ASN A 64 -11.49 4.78 -7.80
N PHE A 65 -12.07 4.12 -6.79
CA PHE A 65 -13.48 3.71 -6.83
C PHE A 65 -14.47 4.87 -6.62
N SER A 66 -14.00 6.04 -6.17
CA SER A 66 -14.82 7.25 -6.15
C SER A 66 -14.54 8.15 -7.35
N LYS A 67 -15.61 8.67 -7.95
CA LYS A 67 -15.52 9.72 -8.97
C LYS A 67 -15.05 11.06 -8.39
N ASN A 68 -15.33 11.31 -7.12
CA ASN A 68 -14.97 12.55 -6.41
C ASN A 68 -14.12 12.21 -5.18
N ILE A 69 -12.84 12.56 -5.25
CA ILE A 69 -11.91 12.34 -4.15
C ILE A 69 -11.96 13.56 -3.23
N THR A 70 -12.53 13.33 -2.05
CA THR A 70 -12.61 14.33 -0.98
C THR A 70 -11.71 13.94 0.18
N LYS A 71 -11.35 14.88 1.05
CA LYS A 71 -10.61 14.59 2.29
C LYS A 71 -11.30 13.52 3.14
N ARG A 72 -12.64 13.55 3.22
CA ARG A 72 -13.42 12.54 3.93
C ARG A 72 -13.28 11.16 3.27
N TYR A 73 -13.32 11.10 1.95
CA TYR A 73 -13.16 9.85 1.22
C TYR A 73 -11.74 9.27 1.42
N ILE A 74 -10.69 10.10 1.34
CA ILE A 74 -9.31 9.69 1.65
C ILE A 74 -9.23 9.06 3.04
N LEU A 75 -9.78 9.73 4.07
CA LEU A 75 -9.79 9.21 5.44
C LEU A 75 -10.51 7.86 5.54
N LEU A 76 -11.67 7.73 4.90
CA LEU A 76 -12.43 6.47 4.91
C LEU A 76 -11.66 5.35 4.19
N THR A 77 -11.00 5.65 3.07
CA THR A 77 -10.14 4.71 2.36
C THR A 77 -8.94 4.30 3.23
N SER A 78 -8.30 5.24 3.93
CA SER A 78 -7.21 4.95 4.86
C SER A 78 -7.66 3.99 5.97
N ILE A 79 -8.80 4.25 6.60
CA ILE A 79 -9.35 3.39 7.64
C ILE A 79 -9.67 2.01 7.08
N PHE A 80 -10.31 1.95 5.91
CA PHE A 80 -10.66 0.69 5.26
C PHE A 80 -9.43 -0.18 4.95
N VAL A 81 -8.39 0.42 4.36
CA VAL A 81 -7.12 -0.26 4.06
C VAL A 81 -6.45 -0.76 5.34
N LEU A 82 -6.41 0.06 6.39
CA LEU A 82 -5.84 -0.33 7.67
C LEU A 82 -6.62 -1.49 8.31
N CYS A 83 -7.95 -1.42 8.29
CA CYS A 83 -8.79 -2.49 8.82
C CYS A 83 -8.55 -3.82 8.10
N ILE A 84 -8.38 -3.80 6.77
CA ILE A 84 -8.06 -5.02 6.02
C ILE A 84 -6.73 -5.62 6.46
N GLY A 85 -5.68 -4.79 6.59
CA GLY A 85 -4.37 -5.25 7.09
C GLY A 85 -4.46 -5.84 8.50
N VAL A 86 -5.14 -5.15 9.43
CA VAL A 86 -5.32 -5.62 10.80
C VAL A 86 -6.15 -6.92 10.86
N ILE A 87 -7.19 -7.05 10.04
CA ILE A 87 -7.96 -8.30 9.94
C ILE A 87 -7.06 -9.43 9.46
N PHE A 88 -6.17 -9.19 8.50
CA PHE A 88 -5.22 -10.19 8.01
C PHE A 88 -4.27 -10.66 9.12
N GLU A 89 -3.73 -9.74 9.92
CA GLU A 89 -2.93 -10.07 11.11
C GLU A 89 -3.70 -10.90 12.15
N ILE A 90 -4.97 -10.55 12.41
CA ILE A 90 -5.82 -11.31 13.33
C ILE A 90 -6.10 -12.73 12.78
N MET A 91 -6.27 -12.87 11.46
CA MET A 91 -6.43 -14.16 10.81
C MET A 91 -5.16 -15.01 10.96
N GLN A 92 -3.97 -14.42 10.92
CA GLN A 92 -2.72 -15.14 11.20
C GLN A 92 -2.63 -15.55 12.66
N LEU A 93 -3.01 -14.67 13.61
CA LEU A 93 -3.05 -14.98 15.04
C LEU A 93 -3.97 -16.16 15.38
N THR A 94 -5.07 -16.30 14.63
CA THR A 94 -6.08 -17.35 14.82
C THR A 94 -5.84 -18.60 13.97
N ASN A 95 -4.69 -18.70 13.28
CA ASN A 95 -4.34 -19.77 12.34
C ASN A 95 -5.34 -19.96 11.19
N ILE A 96 -6.11 -18.92 10.84
CA ILE A 96 -7.00 -18.91 9.67
C ILE A 96 -6.19 -18.62 8.40
N ALA A 97 -5.17 -17.78 8.50
CA ALA A 97 -4.23 -17.48 7.43
C ALA A 97 -2.82 -17.95 7.80
N ASN A 98 -2.05 -18.36 6.78
CA ASN A 98 -0.64 -18.67 6.96
C ASN A 98 0.13 -17.37 7.21
N GLY A 99 0.98 -17.36 8.25
CA GLY A 99 1.78 -16.20 8.61
C GLY A 99 2.12 -16.22 10.10
N THR A 100 2.65 -15.13 10.60
CA THR A 100 2.91 -14.93 12.03
C THR A 100 2.47 -13.52 12.36
N PHE A 101 1.56 -13.41 13.32
CA PHE A 101 1.14 -12.11 13.82
C PHE A 101 2.35 -11.29 14.26
N ASP A 102 2.58 -10.15 13.61
CA ASP A 102 3.61 -9.19 13.99
C ASP A 102 2.99 -7.79 14.17
N PHE A 103 3.16 -7.24 15.37
CA PHE A 103 2.72 -5.87 15.65
C PHE A 103 3.44 -4.83 14.79
N LEU A 104 4.68 -5.13 14.35
CA LEU A 104 5.42 -4.26 13.45
C LEU A 104 4.77 -4.15 12.07
N ASP A 105 4.06 -5.18 11.60
CA ASP A 105 3.32 -5.12 10.33
C ASP A 105 2.20 -4.08 10.39
N ILE A 106 1.48 -4.00 11.51
CA ILE A 106 0.46 -2.97 11.74
C ILE A 106 1.07 -1.56 11.71
N LEU A 107 2.25 -1.39 12.32
CA LEU A 107 2.96 -0.11 12.30
C LEU A 107 3.39 0.27 10.87
N VAL A 108 3.88 -0.69 10.10
CA VAL A 108 4.24 -0.53 8.69
C VAL A 108 3.02 -0.13 7.86
N TYR A 109 1.88 -0.78 8.05
CA TYR A 109 0.62 -0.43 7.37
C TYR A 109 0.23 1.03 7.65
N PHE A 110 0.36 1.46 8.91
CA PHE A 110 0.06 2.84 9.29
C PHE A 110 1.00 3.85 8.60
N ILE A 111 2.32 3.60 8.60
CA ILE A 111 3.30 4.45 7.93
C ILE A 111 3.06 4.50 6.42
N ALA A 112 2.79 3.35 5.79
CA ALA A 112 2.49 3.25 4.37
C ALA A 112 1.26 4.06 3.97
N ILE A 113 0.19 3.99 4.77
CA ILE A 113 -1.03 4.80 4.59
C ILE A 113 -0.73 6.29 4.71
N LEU A 114 0.06 6.71 5.71
CA LEU A 114 0.46 8.11 5.86
C LEU A 114 1.21 8.62 4.62
N ILE A 115 2.17 7.84 4.10
CA ILE A 115 2.90 8.17 2.86
C ILE A 115 1.92 8.32 1.70
N ALA A 116 1.00 7.36 1.52
CA ALA A 116 0.01 7.40 0.45
C ALA A 116 -0.91 8.63 0.55
N CYS A 117 -1.32 9.00 1.77
CA CYS A 117 -2.12 10.20 2.03
C CYS A 117 -1.37 11.49 1.67
N LEU A 118 -0.07 11.58 1.99
CA LEU A 118 0.77 12.73 1.64
C LEU A 118 0.94 12.89 0.13
N VAL A 119 1.13 11.78 -0.59
CA VAL A 119 1.21 11.79 -2.06
C VAL A 119 -0.12 12.22 -2.67
N GLU A 120 -1.24 11.69 -2.17
CA GLU A 120 -2.56 12.07 -2.66
C GLU A 120 -2.89 13.53 -2.37
N LYS A 121 -2.52 14.04 -1.19
CA LYS A 121 -2.63 15.46 -0.86
C LYS A 121 -1.92 16.33 -1.90
N LYS A 122 -0.71 15.95 -2.30
CA LYS A 122 0.06 16.67 -3.34
C LYS A 122 -0.63 16.61 -4.71
N TYR A 123 -1.27 15.50 -5.06
CA TYR A 123 -2.05 15.42 -6.31
C TYR A 123 -3.25 16.36 -6.30
N MET A 124 -3.99 16.44 -5.19
CA MET A 124 -5.10 17.39 -5.07
C MET A 124 -4.64 18.85 -5.13
N GLU A 125 -3.51 19.19 -4.52
CA GLU A 125 -2.92 20.54 -4.60
C GLU A 125 -2.60 20.92 -6.06
N VAL A 126 -1.93 20.04 -6.80
CA VAL A 126 -1.58 20.27 -8.22
C VAL A 126 -2.81 20.32 -9.13
N GLU A 127 -3.89 19.62 -8.81
CA GLU A 127 -5.15 19.71 -9.58
C GLU A 127 -5.88 21.03 -9.30
N ASN A 128 -5.90 21.51 -8.07
CA ASN A 128 -6.54 22.78 -7.70
C ASN A 128 -5.81 23.98 -8.30
N GLU A 129 -4.48 23.94 -8.47
CA GLU A 129 -3.71 25.01 -9.12
C GLU A 129 -3.98 25.14 -10.63
N LYS A 130 -4.60 24.15 -11.26
CA LYS A 130 -4.91 24.15 -12.70
C LYS A 130 -6.29 24.71 -13.03
N ILE A 131 -7.11 24.98 -12.02
CA ILE A 131 -8.47 25.53 -12.11
C ILE A 131 -8.41 27.03 -11.87
#